data_AF-A0A6D2ICJ5-F1
#
_entry.id   AF-A0A6D2ICJ5-F1
#
_cell.length_a   1.000
_cell.length_b   1.000
_cell.length_c   1.000
_cell.angle_alpha   90.00
_cell.angle_beta   90.00
_cell.angle_gamma   90.00
#
_symmetry.space_group_name_H-M   'P 1'
#
loop_
_entity.id
_entity.type
_entity.pdbx_description
1 polymer ?
#
loop_
_entity_poly.entity_id
_entity_poly.type
_entity_poly.pdbx_seq_one_letter_code
_entity_poly.pdbx_strand_id
1 'polypeptide(L)'
;MSQNELPMHDNLTEETKNLMSSLPKHKDSQGNLCKYQGCWYYYNTLQAVINFQKNFQPHDTDIILASFPKSGTTWLKALSIALLERSKQPSGNDLRILVSVVMFI
;
A
#
# COMPACT_ATOMS: atom_id res chain seq x y z
N MET A 1 -20.94 13.03 2.69
CA MET A 1 -21.15 11.66 3.18
C MET A 1 -21.32 10.74 1.97
N SER A 2 -20.22 10.25 1.41
CA SER A 2 -20.22 9.02 0.63
C SER A 2 -18.91 8.33 0.96
N GLN A 3 -19.01 7.31 1.81
CA GLN A 3 -17.94 6.40 2.11
C GLN A 3 -17.63 5.65 0.81
N ASN A 4 -16.52 5.98 0.15
CA ASN A 4 -15.97 5.11 -0.87
C ASN A 4 -15.29 3.95 -0.15
N GLU A 5 -16.11 3.06 0.42
CA GLU A 5 -15.63 1.79 0.94
C GLU A 5 -15.27 0.93 -0.27
N LEU A 6 -13.96 0.85 -0.54
CA LEU A 6 -13.43 -0.11 -1.51
C LEU A 6 -13.90 -1.50 -1.09
N PRO A 7 -14.62 -2.25 -1.95
CA PRO A 7 -15.05 -3.58 -1.61
C PRO A 7 -13.80 -4.45 -1.48
N MET A 8 -13.47 -4.84 -0.24
CA MET A 8 -12.57 -5.94 0.09
C MET A 8 -13.26 -7.23 -0.35
N HIS A 9 -13.36 -7.45 -1.67
CA HIS A 9 -13.94 -8.65 -2.20
C HIS A 9 -12.86 -9.75 -2.18
N ASP A 10 -13.18 -10.84 -1.49
CA ASP A 10 -12.41 -12.09 -1.29
C ASP A 10 -12.03 -12.85 -2.58
N ASN A 11 -11.76 -12.16 -3.68
CA ASN A 11 -11.27 -12.76 -4.90
C ASN A 11 -9.74 -12.81 -4.88
N LEU A 12 -9.21 -13.59 -3.94
CA LEU A 12 -7.81 -13.97 -3.95
C LEU A 12 -7.57 -14.78 -5.24
N THR A 13 -6.80 -14.23 -6.18
CA THR A 13 -6.44 -14.90 -7.42
C THR A 13 -5.84 -16.28 -7.12
N GLU A 14 -6.16 -17.31 -7.89
CA GLU A 14 -5.63 -18.66 -7.65
C GLU A 14 -4.09 -18.68 -7.65
N GLU A 15 -3.45 -17.79 -8.42
CA GLU A 15 -2.01 -17.57 -8.39
C GLU A 15 -1.49 -17.08 -7.03
N THR A 16 -2.20 -16.14 -6.38
CA THR A 16 -1.78 -15.62 -5.08
C THR A 16 -2.02 -16.66 -3.98
N LYS A 17 -3.11 -17.46 -4.06
CA LYS A 17 -3.29 -18.65 -3.20
C LYS A 17 -2.13 -19.62 -3.31
N ASN A 18 -1.75 -19.97 -4.54
CA ASN A 18 -0.66 -20.91 -4.81
C ASN A 18 0.69 -20.37 -4.35
N LEU A 19 0.95 -19.08 -4.55
CA LEU A 19 2.16 -18.45 -4.03
C LEU A 19 2.20 -18.49 -2.50
N MET A 20 1.11 -18.06 -1.84
CA MET A 20 0.98 -18.07 -0.38
C MET A 20 1.06 -19.48 0.22
N SER A 21 0.66 -20.51 -0.51
CA SER A 21 0.76 -21.89 -0.05
C SER A 21 2.21 -22.38 -0.01
N SER A 22 3.07 -21.89 -0.91
CA SER A 22 4.49 -22.25 -1.02
C SER A 22 5.42 -21.47 -0.08
N LEU A 23 5.00 -20.31 0.42
CA LEU A 23 5.82 -19.43 1.27
C LEU A 23 5.91 -19.96 2.71
N PRO A 24 6.99 -19.64 3.46
CA PRO A 24 7.08 -19.93 4.89
C PRO A 24 5.92 -19.28 5.66
N LYS A 25 5.27 -20.04 6.54
CA LYS A 25 4.08 -19.61 7.29
C LYS A 25 4.36 -19.53 8.77
N HIS A 26 3.71 -18.58 9.43
CA HIS A 26 3.70 -18.43 10.87
C HIS A 26 2.29 -18.05 11.31
N LYS A 27 1.93 -18.36 12.55
CA LYS A 27 0.66 -17.92 13.12
C LYS A 27 0.94 -17.25 14.45
N ASP A 28 0.43 -16.04 14.62
CA ASP A 28 0.48 -15.34 15.90
C ASP A 28 -0.94 -15.24 16.50
N SER A 29 -1.08 -14.42 17.55
CA SER A 29 -2.37 -14.18 18.21
C SER A 29 -3.37 -13.42 17.32
N GLN A 30 -2.91 -12.75 16.27
CA GLN A 30 -3.70 -11.87 15.41
C GLN A 30 -4.08 -12.55 14.08
N GLY A 31 -3.32 -13.54 13.60
CA GLY A 31 -3.67 -14.28 12.40
C GLY A 31 -2.54 -15.08 11.76
N ASN A 32 -2.75 -15.44 10.49
CA ASN A 32 -1.75 -16.16 9.69
C ASN A 32 -0.84 -15.15 8.98
N LEU A 33 0.46 -15.37 9.11
CA LEU A 33 1.51 -14.63 8.43
C LEU A 33 2.25 -15.53 7.44
N CYS A 34 2.80 -14.88 6.41
CA CYS A 34 3.63 -15.51 5.41
C CYS A 34 4.86 -14.62 5.14
N LYS A 35 6.01 -15.27 4.93
CA LYS A 35 7.26 -14.56 4.64
C LYS A 35 7.38 -14.38 3.13
N TYR A 36 7.37 -13.14 2.65
CA TYR A 36 7.50 -12.79 1.24
C TYR A 36 8.58 -11.70 1.09
N GLN A 37 9.50 -11.86 0.14
CA GLN A 37 10.58 -10.89 -0.13
C GLN A 37 11.38 -10.42 1.12
N GLY A 38 11.54 -11.31 2.11
CA GLY A 38 12.29 -11.00 3.34
C GLY A 38 11.43 -10.58 4.53
N CYS A 39 10.19 -10.14 4.32
CA CYS A 39 9.33 -9.57 5.36
C CYS A 39 8.12 -10.45 5.65
N TRP A 40 7.53 -10.30 6.84
CA TRP A 40 6.34 -11.03 7.26
C TRP A 40 5.07 -10.22 7.00
N TYR A 41 4.11 -10.82 6.30
CA TYR A 41 2.85 -10.19 5.93
C TYR A 41 1.66 -11.01 6.41
N TYR A 42 0.63 -10.35 6.90
CA TYR A 42 -0.69 -10.97 7.00
C TYR A 42 -1.24 -11.24 5.60
N TYR A 43 -2.06 -12.27 5.48
CA TYR A 43 -2.54 -12.77 4.18
C TYR A 43 -3.22 -11.69 3.33
N ASN A 44 -4.12 -10.93 3.96
CA ASN A 44 -4.80 -9.77 3.41
C ASN A 44 -3.84 -8.65 2.98
N THR A 45 -2.78 -8.36 3.75
CA THR A 45 -1.80 -7.35 3.32
C THR A 45 -0.90 -7.87 2.20
N LEU A 46 -0.50 -9.14 2.22
CA LEU A 46 0.31 -9.70 1.15
C LEU A 46 -0.42 -9.66 -0.20
N GLN A 47 -1.73 -9.94 -0.21
CA GLN A 47 -2.54 -9.82 -1.43
C GLN A 47 -2.47 -8.39 -2.00
N ALA A 48 -2.61 -7.37 -1.14
CA ALA A 48 -2.49 -5.98 -1.56
C ALA A 48 -1.09 -5.66 -2.12
N VAL A 49 -0.04 -6.18 -1.49
CA VAL A 49 1.35 -6.01 -1.95
C VAL A 49 1.56 -6.65 -3.31
N ILE A 50 1.15 -7.90 -3.52
CA ILE A 50 1.30 -8.59 -4.81
C ILE A 50 0.50 -7.87 -5.89
N ASN A 51 -0.73 -7.46 -5.58
CA ASN A 51 -1.58 -6.73 -6.52
C ASN A 51 -0.97 -5.38 -6.91
N PHE A 52 -0.43 -4.64 -5.93
CA PHE A 52 0.27 -3.39 -6.18
C PHE A 52 1.51 -3.64 -7.05
N GLN A 53 2.35 -4.63 -6.73
CA GLN A 53 3.54 -4.97 -7.52
C GLN A 53 3.22 -5.34 -8.97
N LYS A 54 2.10 -6.05 -9.22
CA LYS A 54 1.71 -6.49 -10.57
C LYS A 54 1.04 -5.40 -11.41
N ASN A 55 0.18 -4.59 -10.79
CA ASN A 55 -0.77 -3.74 -11.51
C ASN A 55 -0.48 -2.24 -11.39
N PHE A 56 0.45 -1.83 -10.51
CA PHE A 56 0.81 -0.43 -10.36
C PHE A 56 1.65 0.05 -11.56
N GLN A 57 1.16 1.08 -12.23
CA GLN A 57 1.86 1.75 -13.33
C GLN A 57 2.31 3.13 -12.83
N PRO A 58 3.59 3.31 -12.46
CA PRO A 58 4.07 4.59 -11.98
C PRO A 58 4.10 5.62 -13.12
N HIS A 59 3.65 6.83 -12.83
CA HIS A 59 3.89 8.00 -13.67
C HIS A 59 5.03 8.86 -13.12
N ASP A 60 5.69 9.63 -13.98
CA ASP A 60 6.80 10.51 -13.61
C ASP A 60 6.41 11.63 -12.61
N THR A 61 5.11 11.88 -12.46
CA THR A 61 4.55 12.86 -11.52
C THR A 61 4.09 12.25 -10.20
N ASP A 62 4.18 10.93 -10.03
CA ASP A 62 3.74 10.24 -8.82
C ASP A 62 4.78 10.37 -7.70
N ILE A 63 4.31 10.73 -6.51
CA ILE A 63 5.15 10.78 -5.30
C ILE A 63 4.74 9.63 -4.38
N ILE A 64 5.65 8.68 -4.15
CA ILE A 64 5.45 7.56 -3.23
C ILE A 64 5.89 7.96 -1.83
N LEU A 65 4.98 7.82 -0.87
CA LEU A 65 5.25 8.05 0.54
C LEU A 65 5.33 6.75 1.31
N ALA A 66 6.52 6.40 1.79
CA ALA A 66 6.76 5.18 2.56
C ALA A 66 7.19 5.49 4.00
N SER A 67 6.63 4.77 4.97
CA SER A 67 7.08 4.80 6.37
C SER A 67 6.56 3.56 7.09
N PHE A 68 7.13 3.27 8.26
CA PHE A 68 6.69 2.15 9.07
C PHE A 68 5.29 2.39 9.66
N PRO A 69 4.44 1.36 9.76
CA PRO A 69 3.17 1.47 10.46
C PRO A 69 3.33 2.11 11.85
N LYS A 70 2.40 3.01 12.17
CA LYS A 70 2.36 3.78 13.42
C LYS A 70 3.50 4.79 13.63
N SER A 71 4.39 5.02 12.65
CA SER A 71 5.45 6.03 12.75
C SER A 71 5.04 7.42 12.25
N GLY A 72 3.75 7.76 12.31
CA GLY A 72 3.26 9.10 11.92
C GLY A 72 2.92 9.28 10.44
N THR A 73 2.53 8.22 9.71
CA THR A 73 2.03 8.30 8.32
C THR A 73 0.98 9.39 8.11
N THR A 74 0.09 9.61 9.08
CA THR A 74 -0.95 10.66 9.01
C THR A 74 -0.35 12.06 8.95
N TRP A 75 0.59 12.36 9.84
CA TRP A 75 1.29 13.65 9.86
C TRP A 75 2.12 13.84 8.60
N LEU A 76 2.83 12.79 8.19
CA LEU A 76 3.64 12.82 6.98
C LEU A 76 2.78 13.06 5.73
N LYS A 77 1.64 12.39 5.61
CA LYS A 77 0.68 12.60 4.51
C LYS A 77 0.12 14.02 4.51
N ALA A 78 -0.29 14.53 5.67
CA ALA A 78 -0.83 15.89 5.80
C ALA A 78 0.21 16.95 5.39
N LEU A 79 1.47 16.77 5.82
CA LEU A 79 2.57 17.66 5.47
C LEU A 79 2.86 17.64 3.97
N SER A 80 2.90 16.46 3.34
CA SER A 80 3.13 16.33 1.90
C SER A 80 2.04 17.02 1.08
N ILE A 81 0.76 16.85 1.47
CA ILE A 81 -0.37 17.54 0.80
C ILE A 81 -0.25 19.06 0.98
N ALA A 82 0.06 19.55 2.17
CA ALA A 82 0.22 20.97 2.43
C ALA A 82 1.35 21.60 1.61
N LEU A 83 2.46 20.88 1.44
CA LEU A 83 3.58 21.32 0.60
C LEU A 83 3.18 21.37 -0.87
N LEU A 84 2.46 20.35 -1.35
CA LEU A 84 2.02 20.26 -2.74
C LEU A 84 1.09 21.41 -3.12
N GLU A 85 0.07 21.65 -2.30
CA GLU A 85 -0.90 22.73 -2.51
C GLU A 85 -0.24 24.11 -2.40
N ARG A 86 0.78 24.29 -1.56
CA ARG A 86 1.57 25.53 -1.53
C ARG A 86 2.41 25.72 -2.80
N SER A 87 2.92 24.63 -3.38
CA SER A 87 3.77 24.66 -4.58
C SER A 87 2.99 24.89 -5.88
N LYS A 88 1.66 24.67 -5.88
CA LYS A 88 0.75 25.04 -6.96
C LYS A 88 0.64 26.57 -7.05
N GLN A 89 1.66 27.21 -7.62
CA GLN A 89 1.50 28.50 -8.29
C GLN A 89 0.50 28.34 -9.46
N PRO A 90 -0.17 29.40 -9.95
CA PRO A 90 -1.31 29.29 -10.88
C PRO A 90 -1.01 28.72 -12.28
N SER A 91 0.11 28.03 -12.48
CA SER A 91 0.45 27.27 -13.69
C SER A 91 0.27 25.77 -13.49
N GLY A 92 -0.99 25.33 -13.46
CA GLY A 92 -1.51 24.20 -14.25
C GLY A 92 -1.01 22.75 -14.07
N ASN A 93 -0.09 22.42 -13.15
CA ASN A 93 0.40 21.04 -13.03
C ASN A 93 -0.31 20.28 -11.89
N ASP A 94 -1.25 19.40 -12.24
CA ASP A 94 -1.94 18.51 -11.30
C ASP A 94 -1.03 17.34 -10.89
N LEU A 95 -0.29 17.53 -9.79
CA LEU A 95 0.43 16.44 -9.11
C LEU A 95 -0.54 15.54 -8.35
N ARG A 96 -0.43 14.22 -8.53
CA ARG A 96 -1.25 13.20 -7.87
C ARG A 96 -0.41 12.51 -6.80
N ILE A 97 -0.89 12.49 -5.55
CA ILE A 97 -0.26 11.72 -4.48
C ILE A 97 -0.90 10.33 -4.42
N LEU A 98 -0.18 9.31 -4.87
CA LEU A 98 -0.54 7.92 -4.64
C LEU A 98 0.08 7.46 -3.32
N VAL A 99 -0.77 7.34 -2.30
CA VAL A 99 -0.39 6.78 -1.01
C VAL A 99 -0.30 5.27 -1.16
N SER A 100 0.91 4.74 -1.32
CA SER A 100 1.15 3.32 -1.16
C SER A 100 1.81 3.08 0.20
N VAL A 101 1.06 2.45 1.11
CA VAL A 101 1.57 1.96 2.39
C VAL A 101 2.44 0.75 2.07
N VAL A 102 3.75 0.97 1.94
CA VAL A 102 4.71 -0.14 1.93
C VAL A 102 4.97 -0.54 3.37
N MET A 103 4.47 -1.72 3.71
CA MET A 103 4.63 -2.37 4.99
C MET A 103 6.04 -3.00 5.07
N PHE A 104 6.84 -2.51 6.03
CA PHE A 104 8.13 -3.00 6.55
C PHE A 104 9.19 -3.50 5.56
N ILE A 105 10.32 -2.78 5.48
CA ILE A 105 11.65 -3.32 5.11
C ILE A 105 12.05 -4.39 6.14
#